data_AF-A0A7K0J5U4-F1
#
_entry.id   AF-A0A7K0J5U4-F1
#
_cell.length_a   1.000
_cell.length_b   1.000
_cell.length_c   1.000
_cell.angle_alpha   90.00
_cell.angle_beta   90.00
_cell.angle_gamma   90.00
#
_symmetry.space_group_name_H-M   'P 1'
#
loop_
_entity.id
_entity.type
_entity.pdbx_description
1 polymer ?
#
loop_
_entity_poly.entity_id
_entity_poly.type
_entity_poly.pdbx_seq_one_letter_code
_entity_poly.pdbx_strand_id
1 'polypeptide(L)'
;MRVTAHLDSPIVGADTWQTPLDGPLSWAWAVRARARGETIPPAPTPSTPAADFPLPLARWQREGWWGWRTSRAHIDGPVHTAMEIRRKPATGPMSVWTSDAKHHNGLGPTKARNVIRAAIVTSTVWWDVEPTDVDDLADLLRHVTHLGARHNAGAGHVTHWALDDVDGDWTDREWPPQAACRAPYWHPSRRSLQ
;
A
#
# COMPACT_ATOMS: atom_id res chain seq x y z
N MET A 1 -10.99 -2.64 17.58
CA MET A 1 -10.25 -1.38 17.38
C MET A 1 -10.41 -0.91 15.95
N ARG A 2 -10.58 0.41 15.77
CA ARG A 2 -10.59 1.07 14.46
C ARG A 2 -9.31 1.87 14.27
N VAL A 3 -8.71 1.73 13.09
CA VAL A 3 -7.58 2.54 12.65
C VAL A 3 -8.03 3.45 11.53
N THR A 4 -7.83 4.76 11.67
CA THR A 4 -8.28 5.76 10.70
C THR A 4 -7.08 6.57 10.19
N ALA A 5 -6.92 6.65 8.88
CA ALA A 5 -6.02 7.59 8.22
C ALA A 5 -6.80 8.86 7.84
N HIS A 6 -6.31 10.02 8.28
CA HIS A 6 -6.84 11.31 7.87
C HIS A 6 -6.03 11.89 6.71
N LEU A 7 -6.71 12.28 5.64
CA LEU A 7 -6.11 12.62 4.36
C LEU A 7 -6.38 14.08 3.98
N ASP A 8 -5.40 14.73 3.37
CA ASP A 8 -5.51 16.08 2.80
C ASP A 8 -5.37 16.11 1.26
N SER A 9 -5.24 14.92 0.65
CA SER A 9 -5.04 14.79 -0.80
C SER A 9 -5.82 13.59 -1.36
N PRO A 10 -6.14 13.60 -2.67
CA PRO A 10 -6.86 12.49 -3.29
C PRO A 10 -6.02 11.21 -3.34
N ILE A 11 -6.67 10.07 -3.23
CA ILE A 11 -6.05 8.74 -3.30
C ILE A 11 -6.17 8.18 -4.72
N VAL A 12 -5.07 7.72 -5.30
CA VAL A 12 -5.07 7.06 -6.62
C VAL A 12 -5.10 5.54 -6.44
N GLY A 13 -6.03 4.85 -7.10
CA GLY A 13 -6.13 3.39 -7.14
C GLY A 13 -6.94 2.73 -6.03
N ALA A 14 -7.50 3.52 -5.10
CA ALA A 14 -8.36 3.01 -4.02
C ALA A 14 -9.74 2.53 -4.53
N ASP A 15 -10.15 2.96 -5.72
CA ASP A 15 -11.35 2.52 -6.44
C ASP A 15 -11.24 1.08 -6.95
N THR A 16 -10.04 0.66 -7.33
CA THR A 16 -9.83 -0.67 -7.92
C THR A 16 -9.69 -1.78 -6.88
N TRP A 17 -9.21 -1.46 -5.68
CA TRP A 17 -8.94 -2.46 -4.67
C TRP A 17 -8.84 -1.84 -3.27
N GLN A 18 -9.79 -2.20 -2.40
CA GLN A 18 -9.89 -1.76 -1.01
C GLN A 18 -8.92 -2.57 -0.15
N THR A 19 -7.62 -2.30 -0.30
CA THR A 19 -6.57 -3.14 0.28
C THR A 19 -6.66 -3.18 1.82
N PRO A 20 -6.44 -4.35 2.44
CA PRO A 20 -6.31 -4.44 3.89
C PRO A 20 -5.04 -3.72 4.40
N LEU A 21 -5.04 -3.33 5.68
CA LEU A 21 -4.01 -2.47 6.29
C LEU A 21 -2.63 -3.16 6.41
N ASP A 22 -2.59 -4.48 6.36
CA ASP A 22 -1.35 -5.27 6.44
C ASP A 22 -0.37 -5.00 5.28
N GLY A 23 -0.85 -4.55 4.12
CA GLY A 23 -0.02 -4.13 2.98
C GLY A 23 0.88 -2.95 3.33
N PRO A 24 0.31 -1.78 3.68
CA PRO A 24 1.05 -0.64 4.19
C PRO A 24 1.93 -0.98 5.41
N LEU A 25 1.42 -1.75 6.37
CA LEU A 25 2.18 -2.12 7.58
C LEU A 25 3.38 -3.01 7.27
N SER A 26 3.29 -3.91 6.28
CA SER A 26 4.42 -4.73 5.82
C SER A 26 5.55 -3.88 5.25
N TRP A 27 5.21 -2.83 4.49
CA TRP A 27 6.21 -1.88 4.00
C TRP A 27 6.81 -1.06 5.15
N ALA A 28 5.98 -0.55 6.07
CA ALA A 28 6.43 0.20 7.24
C ALA A 28 7.39 -0.61 8.11
N TRP A 29 7.09 -1.89 8.34
CA TRP A 29 7.94 -2.80 9.08
C TRP A 29 9.31 -2.94 8.40
N ALA A 30 9.33 -3.15 7.08
CA ALA A 30 10.59 -3.28 6.33
C ALA A 30 11.43 -1.98 6.35
N VAL A 31 10.79 -0.81 6.30
CA VAL A 31 11.46 0.49 6.43
C VAL A 31 12.07 0.65 7.82
N ARG A 32 11.30 0.35 8.87
CA ARG A 32 11.74 0.43 10.26
C ARG A 32 12.92 -0.51 10.54
N ALA A 33 12.82 -1.76 10.12
CA ALA A 33 13.87 -2.76 10.26
C ALA A 33 15.17 -2.31 9.56
N ARG A 34 15.08 -1.79 8.33
CA ARG A 34 16.25 -1.21 7.63
C ARG A 34 16.86 -0.03 8.36
N ALA A 35 16.04 0.87 8.93
CA ALA A 35 16.52 2.02 9.69
C ALA A 35 17.27 1.59 10.97
N ARG A 36 16.90 0.43 11.55
CA ARG A 36 17.57 -0.18 12.70
C ARG A 36 18.79 -1.03 12.33
N GLY A 37 19.11 -1.16 11.05
CA GLY A 37 20.21 -2.01 10.57
C GLY A 37 19.90 -3.51 10.66
N GLU A 38 18.64 -3.89 10.80
CA GLU A 38 18.22 -5.29 10.83
C GLU A 38 18.33 -5.93 9.44
N THR A 39 18.81 -7.17 9.40
CA THR A 39 18.83 -7.96 8.16
C THR A 39 17.41 -8.42 7.85
N ILE A 40 16.84 -7.89 6.76
CA ILE A 40 15.53 -8.35 6.25
C ILE A 40 15.70 -9.17 4.97
N PRO A 41 14.76 -10.09 4.67
CA PRO A 41 14.76 -10.80 3.40
C PRO A 41 14.79 -9.83 2.20
N PRO A 42 15.44 -10.21 1.09
CA PRO A 42 15.43 -9.41 -0.12
C PRO A 42 14.01 -9.20 -0.64
N ALA A 43 13.79 -8.14 -1.43
CA ALA A 43 12.52 -7.93 -2.09
C ALA A 43 12.17 -9.17 -2.94
N PRO A 44 10.94 -9.72 -2.83
CA PRO A 44 10.59 -10.90 -3.59
C PRO A 44 10.56 -10.58 -5.08
N THR A 45 10.85 -11.60 -5.88
CA THR A 45 10.62 -11.64 -7.32
C THR A 45 9.49 -12.64 -7.60
N PRO A 46 8.95 -12.72 -8.83
CA PRO A 46 8.00 -13.78 -9.16
C PRO A 46 8.50 -15.21 -8.91
N SER A 47 9.83 -15.41 -8.78
CA SER A 47 10.48 -16.70 -8.58
C SER A 47 11.07 -16.92 -7.19
N THR A 48 11.02 -15.93 -6.30
CA THR A 48 11.54 -16.07 -4.92
C THR A 48 10.41 -15.93 -3.90
N PRO A 49 10.44 -16.67 -2.78
CA PRO A 49 9.40 -16.57 -1.77
C PRO A 49 9.22 -15.16 -1.24
N ALA A 50 7.96 -14.74 -1.10
CA ALA A 50 7.64 -13.53 -0.36
C ALA A 50 7.73 -13.78 1.14
N ALA A 51 8.52 -12.95 1.84
CA ALA A 51 8.65 -13.00 3.28
C ALA A 51 7.37 -12.47 3.96
N ASP A 52 6.98 -13.10 5.06
CA ASP A 52 5.92 -12.63 5.94
C ASP A 52 6.55 -11.84 7.09
N PHE A 53 6.22 -10.56 7.22
CA PHE A 53 6.74 -9.71 8.31
C PHE A 53 5.89 -9.87 9.57
N PRO A 54 6.48 -9.85 10.78
CA PRO A 54 5.74 -9.99 12.04
C PRO A 54 5.01 -8.68 12.36
N LEU A 55 3.80 -8.51 11.83
CA LEU A 55 2.97 -7.34 12.08
C LEU A 55 2.30 -7.43 13.46
N PRO A 56 2.03 -6.29 14.12
CA PRO A 56 1.33 -6.23 15.41
C PRO A 56 -0.19 -6.41 15.27
N LEU A 57 -0.60 -7.40 14.47
CA LEU A 57 -1.98 -7.77 14.22
C LEU A 57 -2.17 -9.24 14.56
N ALA A 58 -3.35 -9.63 15.02
CA ALA A 58 -3.67 -11.04 15.19
C ALA A 58 -3.76 -11.73 13.81
N ARG A 59 -3.55 -13.04 13.80
CA ARG A 59 -3.69 -13.85 12.58
C ARG A 59 -5.03 -14.57 12.57
N TRP A 60 -5.59 -14.75 11.38
CA TRP A 60 -6.70 -15.67 11.14
C TRP A 60 -6.22 -16.83 10.26
N GLN A 61 -6.88 -17.98 10.38
CA GLN A 61 -6.64 -19.15 9.55
C GLN A 61 -7.97 -19.84 9.25
N ARG A 62 -8.25 -20.12 7.97
CA ARG A 62 -9.48 -20.79 7.50
C ARG A 62 -9.19 -21.58 6.23
N GLU A 63 -9.61 -22.84 6.14
CA GLU A 63 -9.62 -23.63 4.89
C GLU A 63 -8.29 -23.61 4.12
N GLY A 64 -7.15 -23.66 4.81
CA GLY A 64 -5.85 -23.60 4.17
C GLY A 64 -5.44 -22.19 3.69
N TRP A 65 -6.02 -21.15 4.27
CA TRP A 65 -5.64 -19.76 4.08
C TRP A 65 -5.30 -19.12 5.41
N TRP A 66 -4.40 -18.14 5.38
CA TRP A 66 -4.12 -17.31 6.54
C TRP A 66 -3.80 -15.88 6.13
N GLY A 67 -4.12 -14.95 7.01
CA GLY A 67 -3.77 -13.53 6.85
C GLY A 67 -3.84 -12.78 8.17
N TRP A 68 -3.63 -11.48 8.11
CA TRP A 68 -3.75 -10.59 9.27
C TRP A 68 -5.21 -10.18 9.48
N ARG A 69 -5.64 -10.06 10.73
CA ARG A 69 -6.98 -9.63 11.14
C ARG A 69 -7.14 -8.12 10.95
N THR A 70 -7.46 -7.77 9.71
CA THR A 70 -7.82 -6.44 9.22
C THR A 70 -8.95 -6.62 8.21
N SER A 71 -9.94 -5.73 8.27
CA SER A 71 -10.97 -5.61 7.24
C SER A 71 -10.36 -5.06 5.94
N ARG A 72 -11.19 -4.98 4.88
CA ARG A 72 -10.92 -4.15 3.71
C ARG A 72 -10.87 -2.66 4.10
N ALA A 73 -10.30 -1.83 3.23
CA ALA A 73 -10.36 -0.37 3.44
C ALA A 73 -11.78 0.16 3.28
N HIS A 74 -12.26 0.91 4.26
CA HIS A 74 -13.53 1.63 4.19
C HIS A 74 -13.27 3.10 3.88
N ILE A 75 -13.98 3.63 2.89
CA ILE A 75 -13.81 5.01 2.42
C ILE A 75 -15.11 5.74 2.70
N ASP A 76 -15.04 6.79 3.52
CA ASP A 76 -16.20 7.61 3.82
C ASP A 76 -16.40 8.69 2.75
N GLY A 77 -17.66 8.89 2.34
CA GLY A 77 -18.07 9.90 1.35
C GLY A 77 -17.18 10.05 0.13
N PRO A 78 -16.86 8.98 -0.64
CA PRO A 78 -15.91 9.07 -1.75
C PRO A 78 -16.44 9.98 -2.87
N VAL A 79 -15.66 11.00 -3.24
CA VAL A 79 -15.90 11.80 -4.44
C VAL A 79 -14.90 11.40 -5.52
N HIS A 80 -15.40 10.89 -6.65
CA HIS A 80 -14.55 10.50 -7.76
C HIS A 80 -14.06 11.71 -8.54
N THR A 81 -12.76 11.74 -8.82
CA THR A 81 -12.09 12.80 -9.58
C THR A 81 -10.99 12.22 -10.47
N ALA A 82 -10.28 13.09 -11.17
CA ALA A 82 -9.09 12.71 -11.92
C ALA A 82 -7.92 13.65 -11.59
N MET A 83 -6.73 13.07 -11.42
CA MET A 83 -5.49 13.80 -11.20
C MET A 83 -4.64 13.75 -12.46
N GLU A 84 -4.09 14.91 -12.82
CA GLU A 84 -3.09 15.02 -13.87
C GLU A 84 -1.69 14.79 -13.28
N ILE A 85 -1.03 13.71 -13.68
CA ILE A 85 0.27 13.32 -13.14
C ILE A 85 1.34 13.46 -14.22
N ARG A 86 2.41 14.20 -13.92
CA ARG A 86 3.57 14.33 -14.81
C ARG A 86 4.36 13.03 -14.82
N ARG A 87 4.29 12.28 -15.92
CA ARG A 87 5.17 11.13 -16.16
C ARG A 87 6.54 11.63 -16.59
N LYS A 88 7.57 11.36 -15.79
CA LYS A 88 8.96 11.63 -16.16
C LYS A 88 9.40 10.69 -17.31
N PRO A 89 10.30 11.13 -18.20
CA PRO A 89 10.90 10.27 -19.22
C PRO A 89 11.67 9.12 -18.57
N ALA A 90 11.83 8.00 -19.26
CA ALA A 90 12.61 6.85 -18.77
C ALA A 90 14.13 7.08 -18.92
N THR A 91 14.65 8.19 -18.40
CA THR A 91 16.06 8.58 -18.58
C THR A 91 17.05 7.57 -18.01
N GLY A 92 16.73 6.93 -16.88
CA GLY A 92 17.60 5.94 -16.23
C GLY A 92 17.82 4.68 -17.08
N PRO A 93 16.78 3.91 -17.43
CA PRO A 93 16.93 2.73 -18.29
C PRO A 93 17.51 3.02 -19.68
N MET A 94 17.32 4.25 -20.18
CA MET A 94 17.83 4.66 -21.50
C MET A 94 19.30 5.10 -21.49
N SER A 95 19.90 5.39 -20.32
CA SER A 95 21.31 5.77 -20.24
C SER A 95 22.27 4.64 -20.63
N VAL A 96 21.80 3.40 -20.67
CA VAL A 96 22.57 2.24 -21.17
C VAL A 96 22.69 2.27 -22.70
N TRP A 97 21.75 2.91 -23.39
CA TRP A 97 21.62 2.86 -24.85
C TRP A 97 22.08 4.13 -25.56
N THR A 98 22.54 5.15 -24.82
CA THR A 98 23.11 6.36 -25.39
C THR A 98 24.11 6.99 -24.42
N SER A 99 25.27 7.39 -24.94
CA SER A 99 26.29 8.17 -24.23
C SER A 99 26.09 9.68 -24.37
N ASP A 100 25.03 10.10 -25.07
CA ASP A 100 24.78 11.49 -25.40
C ASP A 100 24.23 12.24 -24.17
N ALA A 101 24.96 13.26 -23.72
CA ALA A 101 24.63 14.01 -22.51
C ALA A 101 23.30 14.79 -22.62
N LYS A 102 22.82 15.01 -23.85
CA LYS A 102 21.60 15.77 -24.16
C LYS A 102 20.54 14.89 -24.81
N HIS A 103 19.96 13.98 -24.02
CA HIS A 103 18.73 13.31 -24.45
C HIS A 103 17.56 14.32 -24.51
N HIS A 104 17.09 14.64 -25.72
CA HIS A 104 15.99 15.59 -25.95
C HIS A 104 14.65 15.02 -25.49
N ASN A 105 14.29 15.28 -24.23
CA ASN A 105 13.00 14.87 -23.61
C ASN A 105 11.76 15.63 -24.14
N GLY A 106 11.91 16.45 -25.18
CA GLY A 106 10.89 17.40 -25.67
C GLY A 106 10.04 16.89 -26.84
N LEU A 107 10.51 15.89 -27.59
CA LEU A 107 9.86 15.37 -28.81
C LEU A 107 9.99 13.84 -28.87
N GLY A 108 8.93 13.15 -29.30
CA GLY A 108 8.91 11.70 -29.51
C GLY A 108 8.19 10.88 -28.41
N PRO A 109 8.09 9.54 -28.58
CA PRO A 109 7.36 8.63 -27.68
C PRO A 109 7.90 8.60 -26.24
N THR A 110 9.13 9.10 -26.03
CA THR A 110 9.86 9.19 -24.77
C THR A 110 9.59 10.48 -23.99
N LYS A 111 8.78 11.40 -24.54
CA LYS A 111 8.49 12.71 -23.94
C LYS A 111 7.83 12.58 -22.56
N ALA A 112 8.22 13.49 -21.67
CA ALA A 112 7.45 13.74 -20.46
C ALA A 112 6.03 14.19 -20.84
N ARG A 113 5.04 13.43 -20.39
CA ARG A 113 3.63 13.71 -20.69
C ARG A 113 2.84 13.74 -19.40
N ASN A 114 1.76 14.48 -19.45
CA ASN A 114 0.78 14.43 -18.40
C ASN A 114 -0.12 13.22 -18.65
N VAL A 115 -0.42 12.50 -17.58
CA VAL A 115 -1.25 11.31 -17.63
C VAL A 115 -2.36 11.48 -16.62
N ILE A 116 -3.60 11.33 -17.07
CA ILE A 116 -4.77 11.40 -16.21
C ILE A 116 -4.93 10.05 -15.50
N ARG A 117 -5.22 10.11 -14.20
CA ARG A 117 -5.52 8.97 -13.35
C ARG A 117 -6.79 9.22 -12.58
N ALA A 118 -7.67 8.22 -12.50
CA ALA A 118 -8.78 8.24 -11.57
C ALA A 118 -8.25 8.34 -10.14
N ALA A 119 -8.94 9.14 -9.33
CA ALA A 119 -8.63 9.33 -7.93
C ALA A 119 -9.93 9.47 -7.12
N ILE A 120 -9.85 9.19 -5.83
CA ILE A 120 -10.93 9.41 -4.87
C ILE A 120 -10.51 10.53 -3.93
N VAL A 121 -11.35 11.55 -3.80
CA VAL A 121 -11.26 12.52 -2.71
C VAL A 121 -12.09 12.00 -1.55
N THR A 122 -11.45 11.88 -0.39
CA THR A 122 -12.08 11.57 0.90
C THR A 122 -11.22 12.20 1.99
N SER A 123 -11.83 12.54 3.13
CA SER A 123 -11.10 13.00 4.32
C SER A 123 -10.54 11.87 5.15
N THR A 124 -11.11 10.66 5.04
CA THR A 124 -10.77 9.54 5.92
C THR A 124 -10.90 8.19 5.24
N VAL A 125 -9.92 7.32 5.51
CA VAL A 125 -10.00 5.89 5.24
C VAL A 125 -9.81 5.16 6.55
N TRP A 126 -10.64 4.15 6.82
CA TRP A 126 -10.55 3.39 8.06
C TRP A 126 -10.57 1.89 7.83
N TRP A 127 -10.06 1.17 8.82
CA TRP A 127 -10.03 -0.29 8.91
C TRP A 127 -10.42 -0.72 10.31
N ASP A 128 -11.15 -1.81 10.42
CA ASP A 128 -11.33 -2.50 11.68
C ASP A 128 -10.27 -3.60 11.79
N VAL A 129 -9.55 -3.63 12.91
CA VAL A 129 -8.40 -4.50 13.13
C VAL A 129 -8.42 -5.13 14.51
N GLU A 130 -7.73 -6.27 14.64
CA GLU A 130 -7.46 -6.91 15.91
C GLU A 130 -5.95 -6.85 16.19
N PRO A 131 -5.47 -5.87 16.99
CA PRO A 131 -4.05 -5.70 17.28
C PRO A 131 -3.55 -6.72 18.30
N THR A 132 -2.29 -7.12 18.19
CA THR A 132 -1.59 -7.86 19.28
C THR A 132 -0.77 -6.92 20.16
N ASP A 133 -0.40 -5.75 19.64
CA ASP A 133 0.36 -4.71 20.33
C ASP A 133 -0.04 -3.35 19.73
N VAL A 134 -0.71 -2.51 20.52
CA VAL A 134 -1.25 -1.21 20.04
C VAL A 134 -0.14 -0.18 19.84
N ASP A 135 0.89 -0.21 20.69
CA ASP A 135 1.99 0.75 20.62
C ASP A 135 2.88 0.46 19.42
N ASP A 136 3.18 -0.83 19.16
CA ASP A 136 3.92 -1.24 17.97
C ASP A 136 3.13 -0.95 16.68
N LEU A 137 1.81 -1.13 16.70
CA LEU A 137 0.94 -0.74 15.59
C LEU A 137 1.01 0.78 15.33
N ALA A 138 0.87 1.59 16.37
CA ALA A 138 0.97 3.04 16.26
C ALA A 138 2.33 3.49 15.73
N ASP A 139 3.43 2.85 16.16
CA ASP A 139 4.78 3.13 15.65
C ASP A 139 4.92 2.80 14.15
N LEU A 140 4.40 1.65 13.71
CA LEU A 140 4.41 1.30 12.28
C LEU A 140 3.60 2.27 11.44
N LEU A 141 2.43 2.70 11.91
CA LEU A 141 1.57 3.63 11.18
C LEU A 141 2.25 4.99 10.94
N ARG A 142 3.13 5.45 11.84
CA ARG A 142 3.91 6.69 11.65
C ARG A 142 4.81 6.67 10.41
N HIS A 143 5.24 5.49 9.96
CA HIS A 143 6.00 5.37 8.72
C HIS A 143 5.10 5.47 7.48
N VAL A 144 3.82 5.11 7.59
CA VAL A 144 2.86 5.15 6.49
C VAL A 144 2.35 6.57 6.29
N THR A 145 3.05 7.32 5.44
CA THR A 145 2.72 8.72 5.13
C THR A 145 1.77 8.90 3.96
N HIS A 146 1.55 7.85 3.16
CA HIS A 146 0.69 7.90 1.98
C HIS A 146 -0.08 6.59 1.78
N LEU A 147 -1.30 6.70 1.26
CA LEU A 147 -2.14 5.59 0.84
C LEU A 147 -2.27 5.54 -0.69
N GLY A 148 -2.49 4.34 -1.21
CA GLY A 148 -2.68 4.11 -2.65
C GLY A 148 -1.41 4.30 -3.48
N ALA A 149 -1.60 4.50 -4.78
CA ALA A 149 -0.53 4.67 -5.74
C ALA A 149 -0.10 6.14 -5.87
N ARG A 150 1.07 6.36 -6.48
CA ARG A 150 1.57 7.71 -6.85
C ARG A 150 1.83 8.64 -5.66
N HIS A 151 2.29 8.10 -4.52
CA HIS A 151 2.80 8.88 -3.39
C HIS A 151 3.88 9.90 -3.81
N ASN A 152 4.71 9.56 -4.80
CA ASN A 152 5.76 10.45 -5.32
C ASN A 152 5.22 11.66 -6.11
N ALA A 153 3.92 11.71 -6.37
CA ALA A 153 3.20 12.83 -6.95
C ALA A 153 2.24 13.50 -5.94
N GLY A 154 2.36 13.18 -4.64
CA GLY A 154 1.56 13.76 -3.57
C GLY A 154 0.16 13.17 -3.41
N ALA A 155 -0.12 12.01 -4.01
CA ALA A 155 -1.43 11.36 -3.86
C ALA A 155 -1.51 10.54 -2.55
N GLY A 156 -2.67 10.63 -1.89
CA GLY A 156 -3.04 9.87 -0.70
C GLY A 156 -2.23 10.21 0.56
N HIS A 157 -1.69 11.41 0.65
CA HIS A 157 -0.96 11.91 1.82
C HIS A 157 -1.81 11.84 3.09
N VAL A 158 -1.24 11.19 4.12
CA VAL A 158 -1.80 11.00 5.45
C VAL A 158 -1.27 12.09 6.37
N THR A 159 -2.18 12.91 6.89
CA THR A 159 -1.86 13.98 7.85
C THR A 159 -1.61 13.42 9.25
N HIS A 160 -2.42 12.45 9.68
CA HIS A 160 -2.28 11.74 10.94
C HIS A 160 -3.09 10.45 10.95
N TRP A 161 -2.80 9.61 11.93
CA TRP A 161 -3.53 8.38 12.22
C TRP A 161 -4.26 8.50 13.55
N ALA A 162 -5.51 8.03 13.59
CA ALA A 162 -6.29 7.86 14.81
C ALA A 162 -6.49 6.36 15.08
N LEU A 163 -6.35 5.98 16.36
CA LEU A 163 -6.56 4.61 16.82
C LEU A 163 -7.65 4.68 17.90
N ASP A 164 -8.84 4.21 17.56
CA ASP A 164 -10.01 4.27 18.42
C ASP A 164 -10.34 2.88 18.96
N ASP A 165 -10.46 2.76 20.28
CA ASP A 165 -10.90 1.53 20.92
C ASP A 165 -12.42 1.39 20.81
N VAL A 166 -12.85 0.98 19.63
CA VAL A 166 -14.25 0.66 19.31
C VAL A 166 -14.36 -0.78 18.83
N ASP A 167 -15.52 -1.38 19.12
CA ASP A 167 -15.91 -2.66 18.55
C ASP A 167 -16.06 -2.50 17.04
N GLY A 168 -15.20 -3.21 16.31
CA GLY A 168 -15.12 -3.19 14.86
C GLY A 168 -15.14 -4.61 14.31
N ASP A 169 -15.47 -4.75 13.03
CA ASP A 169 -15.55 -6.04 12.36
C ASP A 169 -14.39 -6.22 11.37
N TRP A 170 -13.29 -6.81 11.83
CA TRP A 170 -12.16 -7.14 10.96
C TRP A 170 -12.55 -8.19 9.89
N THR A 171 -13.69 -8.86 10.04
CA THR A 171 -14.13 -9.92 9.11
C THR A 171 -14.80 -9.38 7.85
N ASP A 172 -15.04 -8.06 7.72
CA ASP A 172 -15.47 -7.42 6.47
C ASP A 172 -14.38 -7.50 5.40
N ARG A 173 -14.38 -8.63 4.70
CA ARG A 173 -13.52 -9.00 3.57
C ARG A 173 -14.13 -10.20 2.84
N GLU A 174 -13.64 -10.48 1.64
CA GLU A 174 -14.15 -11.60 0.83
C GLU A 174 -13.73 -12.97 1.38
N TRP A 175 -14.67 -13.95 1.34
CA TRP A 175 -14.47 -15.33 1.76
C TRP A 175 -15.13 -16.33 0.77
N PRO A 176 -14.42 -17.39 0.33
CA PRO A 176 -12.96 -17.51 0.34
C PRO A 176 -12.34 -16.38 -0.49
N PRO A 177 -11.12 -15.94 -0.16
CA PRO A 177 -10.50 -14.83 -0.88
C PRO A 177 -10.26 -15.23 -2.34
N GLN A 178 -10.76 -14.43 -3.28
CA GLN A 178 -10.49 -14.62 -4.72
C GLN A 178 -9.07 -14.17 -5.10
N ALA A 179 -8.48 -13.29 -4.28
CA ALA A 179 -7.16 -12.73 -4.45
C ALA A 179 -6.19 -13.22 -3.36
N ALA A 180 -4.95 -12.73 -3.42
CA ALA A 180 -3.99 -12.94 -2.34
C ALA A 180 -4.56 -12.47 -0.99
N CYS A 181 -4.34 -13.26 0.06
CA CYS A 181 -4.93 -13.01 1.40
C CYS A 181 -4.07 -12.15 2.32
N ARG A 182 -2.82 -11.88 1.93
CA ARG A 182 -1.81 -11.13 2.69
C ARG A 182 -0.75 -10.52 1.79
N ALA A 183 -0.05 -9.52 2.31
CA ALA A 183 1.04 -8.85 1.61
C ALA A 183 2.26 -9.76 1.31
N PRO A 184 3.00 -9.52 0.20
CA PRO A 184 2.66 -8.64 -0.92
C PRO A 184 1.64 -9.30 -1.86
N TYR A 185 0.56 -8.58 -2.14
CA TYR A 185 -0.63 -9.11 -2.80
C TYR A 185 -0.50 -9.42 -4.30
N TRP A 186 0.55 -8.90 -4.93
CA TRP A 186 0.87 -9.23 -6.32
C TRP A 186 1.58 -10.58 -6.45
N HIS A 187 2.10 -11.15 -5.36
CA HIS A 187 2.96 -12.33 -5.42
C HIS A 187 2.15 -13.63 -5.54
N PRO A 188 2.50 -14.55 -6.48
CA PRO A 188 1.73 -15.77 -6.72
C PRO A 188 1.56 -16.67 -5.49
N SER A 189 2.59 -16.77 -4.63
CA SER A 189 2.55 -17.63 -3.42
C SER A 189 1.56 -17.18 -2.35
N ARG A 190 0.83 -16.07 -2.55
CA ARG A 190 -0.18 -15.57 -1.61
C ARG A 190 -1.62 -15.97 -1.96
N ARG A 191 -1.80 -16.67 -3.09
CA ARG A 191 -3.09 -17.08 -3.67
C ARG A 191 -3.53 -18.51 -3.33
N SER A 192 -2.82 -19.21 -2.44
CA SER A 192 -3.22 -20.42 -1.71
C SER A 192 -2.07 -20.83 -0.78
N LEU A 193 -2.31 -21.65 0.25
CA LEU A 193 -1.22 -22.42 0.87
C LEU A 193 -0.72 -23.42 -0.19
N GLN A 194 0.47 -23.18 -0.73
CA GLN A 194 1.41 -24.26 -0.96
C GLN A 194 2.29 -24.37 0.27
#